data_AF-A0A7C2U1R0-F1
#
_entry.id   AF-A0A7C2U1R0-F1
#
_cell.length_a   1.000
_cell.length_b   1.000
_cell.length_c   1.000
_cell.angle_alpha   90.00
_cell.angle_beta   90.00
_cell.angle_gamma   90.00
#
_symmetry.space_group_name_H-M   'P 1'
#
loop_
_entity.id
_entity.type
_entity.pdbx_description
1 polymer ?
#
loop_
_entity_poly.entity_id
_entity_poly.type
_entity_poly.pdbx_seq_one_letter_code
_entity_poly.pdbx_strand_id
1 'polypeptide(L)'
;MNSQELVEKISSCDLFPIRVEGSTEKDESEGLPFIGDFEEFVRAAKALDTNVVFVFARVLQDSDFIYEVDGSSHDEEDFDEDTEENFDSEVDDDDEHLEEIYLPTVLSSISEYKKYIGKECVFKLSLRSGNDVLEHYLYESWWNDFVKLREEAIGKIEEDEYKIMQKVEESRKKLEEERRAKEKELIGKLKKLINDKDFVRLPTQVAMKASALDKIPELAELDHAKFTSEIQELNGRIIAKGYRRR
;
A
#
# COMPACT_ATOMS: atom_id res chain seq x y z
N MET A 1 -19.03 6.80 7.18
CA MET A 1 -19.25 6.59 8.62
C MET A 1 -17.92 6.19 9.24
N ASN A 2 -17.58 6.68 10.43
CA ASN A 2 -16.37 6.24 11.15
C ASN A 2 -16.71 5.40 12.40
N SER A 3 -15.72 4.72 12.98
CA SER A 3 -15.86 3.88 14.18
C SER A 3 -16.44 4.63 15.38
N GLN A 4 -16.26 5.94 15.46
CA GLN A 4 -16.82 6.74 16.55
C GLN A 4 -18.33 6.91 16.36
N GLU A 5 -18.75 7.31 15.17
CA GLU A 5 -20.16 7.44 14.80
C GLU A 5 -20.91 6.11 14.95
N LEU A 6 -20.28 5.00 14.54
CA LEU A 6 -20.88 3.67 14.66
C LEU A 6 -21.04 3.23 16.13
N VAL A 7 -20.02 3.46 16.97
CA VAL A 7 -20.07 3.17 18.41
C VAL A 7 -21.16 3.99 19.11
N GLU A 8 -21.28 5.26 18.79
CA GLU A 8 -22.34 6.12 19.33
C GLU A 8 -23.72 5.65 18.89
N LYS A 9 -23.85 5.25 17.61
CA LYS A 9 -25.09 4.68 17.09
C LYS A 9 -25.48 3.38 17.80
N ILE A 10 -24.55 2.45 17.99
CA ILE A 10 -24.80 1.19 18.73
C ILE A 10 -25.19 1.49 20.18
N SER A 11 -24.46 2.39 20.84
CA SER A 11 -24.73 2.79 22.24
C SER A 11 -26.12 3.41 22.40
N SER A 12 -26.57 4.21 21.41
CA SER A 12 -27.91 4.81 21.41
C SER A 12 -29.05 3.80 21.31
N CYS A 13 -28.76 2.56 20.91
CA CYS A 13 -29.73 1.47 20.79
C CYS A 13 -29.81 0.56 22.03
N ASP A 14 -29.18 0.94 23.15
CA ASP A 14 -29.03 0.16 24.39
C ASP A 14 -28.16 -1.09 24.23
N LEU A 15 -27.23 -1.08 23.27
CA LEU A 15 -26.21 -2.12 23.09
C LEU A 15 -24.84 -1.58 23.51
N PHE A 16 -24.00 -2.45 24.07
CA PHE A 16 -22.64 -2.10 24.49
C PHE A 16 -21.64 -2.48 23.38
N PRO A 17 -21.05 -1.49 22.68
CA PRO A 17 -20.06 -1.77 21.66
C PRO A 17 -18.69 -2.06 22.28
N ILE A 18 -18.04 -3.14 21.83
CA ILE A 18 -16.65 -3.48 22.15
C ILE A 18 -15.85 -3.36 20.87
N ARG A 19 -14.89 -2.43 20.82
CA ARG A 19 -13.94 -2.36 19.70
C ARG A 19 -12.95 -3.49 19.80
N VAL A 20 -12.72 -4.17 18.68
CA VAL A 20 -11.79 -5.30 18.60
C VAL A 20 -10.84 -5.07 17.44
N GLU A 21 -9.55 -5.35 17.68
CA GLU A 21 -8.55 -5.43 16.62
C GLU A 21 -8.66 -6.80 15.93
N GLY A 22 -8.73 -6.81 14.60
CA GLY A 22 -8.86 -8.04 13.83
C GLY A 22 -9.35 -7.80 12.40
N SER A 23 -9.40 -8.87 11.60
CA SER A 23 -9.87 -8.77 10.22
C SER A 23 -11.40 -8.68 10.13
N THR A 24 -11.89 -7.91 9.15
CA THR A 24 -13.30 -7.94 8.73
C THR A 24 -13.50 -8.88 7.55
N GLU A 25 -12.52 -9.68 7.18
CA GLU A 25 -12.63 -10.64 6.10
C GLU A 25 -13.55 -11.79 6.50
N LYS A 26 -14.20 -12.34 5.48
CA LYS A 26 -15.12 -13.48 5.60
C LYS A 26 -14.35 -14.81 5.55
N ASP A 27 -13.14 -14.86 6.07
CA ASP A 27 -12.40 -16.12 6.12
C ASP A 27 -13.09 -17.04 7.11
N GLU A 28 -13.60 -18.16 6.59
CA GLU A 28 -14.26 -19.27 7.28
C GLU A 28 -14.83 -18.91 8.65
N SER A 29 -15.61 -17.83 8.71
CA SER A 29 -16.05 -17.33 10.01
C SER A 29 -17.06 -18.31 10.54
N GLU A 30 -16.86 -18.82 11.75
CA GLU A 30 -17.83 -19.67 12.46
C GLU A 30 -19.20 -18.99 12.68
N GLY A 31 -19.34 -17.72 12.28
CA GLY A 31 -20.57 -16.94 12.41
C GLY A 31 -21.53 -17.02 11.23
N LEU A 32 -22.81 -16.94 11.55
CA LEU A 32 -23.92 -16.84 10.63
C LEU A 32 -24.00 -15.40 10.07
N PRO A 33 -23.91 -15.21 8.75
CA PRO A 33 -24.05 -13.88 8.16
C PRO A 33 -25.51 -13.41 8.26
N PHE A 34 -25.71 -12.27 8.90
CA PHE A 34 -26.99 -11.59 9.00
C PHE A 34 -27.33 -10.86 7.69
N ILE A 35 -28.53 -11.09 7.20
CA ILE A 35 -29.09 -10.39 6.04
C ILE A 35 -30.18 -9.45 6.55
N GLY A 36 -29.99 -8.17 6.32
CA GLY A 36 -30.89 -7.11 6.75
C GLY A 36 -30.15 -5.79 6.92
N ASP A 37 -30.86 -4.75 7.34
CA ASP A 37 -30.23 -3.48 7.71
C ASP A 37 -29.77 -3.43 9.17
N PHE A 38 -29.15 -2.32 9.57
CA PHE A 38 -28.66 -2.12 10.94
C PHE A 38 -29.80 -2.15 11.98
N GLU A 39 -30.98 -1.65 11.65
CA GLU A 39 -32.11 -1.62 12.59
C GLU A 39 -32.69 -3.02 12.80
N GLU A 40 -32.74 -3.82 11.74
CA GLU A 40 -33.04 -5.25 11.78
C GLU A 40 -32.01 -6.02 12.60
N PHE A 41 -30.72 -5.71 12.45
CA PHE A 41 -29.66 -6.32 13.24
C PHE A 41 -29.81 -6.00 14.74
N VAL A 42 -30.10 -4.74 15.09
CA VAL A 42 -30.36 -4.34 16.49
C VAL A 42 -31.59 -5.08 17.06
N ARG A 43 -32.64 -5.24 16.25
CA ARG A 43 -33.83 -6.03 16.66
C ARG A 43 -33.48 -7.49 16.89
N ALA A 44 -32.65 -8.08 16.03
CA ALA A 44 -32.15 -9.44 16.21
C ALA A 44 -31.31 -9.57 17.50
N ALA A 45 -30.40 -8.63 17.77
CA ALA A 45 -29.61 -8.61 18.99
C ALA A 45 -30.49 -8.62 20.26
N LYS A 46 -31.54 -7.79 20.27
CA LYS A 46 -32.51 -7.74 21.39
C LYS A 46 -33.33 -9.03 21.50
N ALA A 47 -33.72 -9.64 20.38
CA ALA A 47 -34.45 -10.90 20.37
C ALA A 47 -33.59 -12.08 20.88
N LEU A 48 -32.27 -12.00 20.70
CA LEU A 48 -31.27 -12.95 21.19
C LEU A 48 -30.80 -12.64 22.62
N ASP A 49 -31.43 -11.70 23.32
CA ASP A 49 -31.08 -11.24 24.67
C ASP A 49 -29.59 -10.86 24.81
N THR A 50 -29.02 -10.31 23.73
CA THR A 50 -27.61 -9.93 23.67
C THR A 50 -27.47 -8.42 23.79
N ASN A 51 -26.73 -7.98 24.80
CA ASN A 51 -26.50 -6.56 25.08
C ASN A 51 -25.11 -6.09 24.64
N VAL A 52 -24.31 -6.95 23.99
CA VAL A 52 -22.91 -6.66 23.63
C VAL A 52 -22.70 -6.92 22.15
N VAL A 53 -22.05 -5.97 21.48
CA VAL A 53 -21.69 -6.09 20.05
C VAL A 53 -20.20 -5.83 19.90
N PHE A 54 -19.47 -6.78 19.34
CA PHE A 54 -18.10 -6.60 18.91
C PHE A 54 -18.05 -5.85 17.58
N VAL A 55 -17.19 -4.84 17.50
CA VAL A 55 -17.06 -3.95 16.34
C VAL A 55 -15.63 -4.07 15.82
N PHE A 56 -15.50 -4.58 14.60
CA PHE A 56 -14.26 -4.63 13.84
C PHE A 56 -14.35 -3.61 12.72
N ALA A 57 -13.22 -2.98 12.39
CA ALA A 57 -13.14 -2.01 11.29
C ALA A 57 -11.94 -2.36 10.40
N ARG A 58 -12.18 -2.44 9.09
CA ARG A 58 -11.12 -2.49 8.09
C ARG A 58 -10.84 -1.09 7.60
N VAL A 59 -9.57 -0.77 7.50
CA VAL A 59 -9.05 0.47 6.94
C VAL A 59 -8.49 0.15 5.57
N LEU A 60 -8.78 0.99 4.56
CA LEU A 60 -8.16 0.86 3.25
C LEU A 60 -6.66 1.16 3.35
N GLN A 61 -5.83 0.25 2.87
CA GLN A 61 -4.38 0.31 2.87
C GLN A 61 -3.82 0.41 1.44
N ASP A 62 -2.55 0.77 1.31
CA ASP A 62 -1.86 0.78 0.02
C ASP A 62 -1.77 -0.63 -0.61
N SER A 63 -1.66 -1.68 0.22
CA SER A 63 -1.64 -3.08 -0.21
C SER A 63 -2.93 -3.53 -0.89
N ASP A 64 -4.08 -2.91 -0.60
CA ASP A 64 -5.36 -3.22 -1.26
C ASP A 64 -5.33 -2.90 -2.78
N PHE A 65 -4.35 -2.12 -3.23
CA PHE A 65 -4.11 -1.77 -4.64
C PHE A 65 -3.10 -2.69 -5.33
N ILE A 66 -2.63 -3.73 -4.64
CA ILE A 66 -1.66 -4.69 -5.14
C ILE A 66 -2.37 -6.02 -5.36
N TYR A 67 -2.05 -6.66 -6.47
CA TYR A 67 -2.42 -8.03 -6.77
C TYR A 67 -1.14 -8.87 -6.82
N GLU A 68 -1.09 -9.89 -5.99
CA GLU A 68 -0.02 -10.88 -5.99
C GLU A 68 -0.39 -11.95 -7.00
N VAL A 69 0.41 -12.06 -8.07
CA VAL A 69 0.26 -13.15 -9.02
C VAL A 69 0.92 -14.37 -8.40
N ASP A 70 0.13 -15.41 -8.18
CA ASP A 70 0.66 -16.70 -7.75
C ASP A 70 1.49 -17.28 -8.89
N GLY A 71 2.78 -17.54 -8.65
CA GLY A 71 3.72 -18.00 -9.68
C GLY A 71 3.41 -19.39 -10.24
N SER A 72 2.40 -20.06 -9.69
CA SER A 72 2.01 -21.44 -10.01
C SER A 72 1.04 -21.57 -11.19
N SER A 73 0.72 -20.50 -11.92
CA SER A 73 -0.09 -20.58 -13.15
C SER A 73 0.70 -21.05 -14.39
N HIS A 74 1.89 -21.64 -14.21
CA HIS A 74 2.39 -22.58 -15.21
C HIS A 74 1.53 -23.84 -15.13
N ASP A 75 0.58 -23.92 -16.06
CA ASP A 75 -0.04 -25.17 -16.54
C ASP A 75 0.92 -26.36 -16.32
N GLU A 76 0.61 -27.21 -15.35
CA GLU A 76 1.16 -28.58 -15.25
C GLU A 76 0.58 -29.47 -16.37
N GLU A 77 0.52 -28.97 -17.60
CA GLU A 77 0.14 -29.74 -18.78
C GLU A 77 1.30 -29.71 -19.78
N ASP A 78 1.87 -30.90 -20.02
CA ASP A 78 2.95 -31.27 -20.97
C ASP A 78 4.40 -31.35 -20.44
N PHE A 79 4.62 -32.03 -19.31
CA PHE A 79 5.84 -32.86 -19.19
C PHE A 79 5.50 -34.32 -19.47
N ASP A 80 5.65 -34.71 -20.73
CA ASP A 80 5.72 -36.10 -21.15
C ASP A 80 6.81 -36.80 -20.33
N GLU A 81 6.36 -37.73 -19.49
CA GLU A 81 7.14 -38.61 -18.63
C GLU A 81 7.93 -39.59 -19.50
N ASP A 82 9.15 -39.22 -19.92
CA ASP A 82 10.16 -40.17 -20.39
C ASP A 82 11.55 -39.52 -20.49
N THR A 83 12.17 -39.17 -19.36
CA THR A 83 13.64 -39.18 -19.26
C THR A 83 14.08 -39.53 -17.84
N GLU A 84 14.27 -40.83 -17.60
CA GLU A 84 15.17 -41.29 -16.55
C GLU A 84 16.57 -40.73 -16.84
N GLU A 85 17.07 -39.77 -16.05
CA GLU A 85 18.49 -39.69 -15.68
C GLU A 85 18.73 -38.65 -14.58
N ASN A 86 19.13 -39.17 -13.41
CA ASN A 86 19.87 -38.54 -12.31
C ASN A 86 20.22 -37.05 -12.46
N PHE A 87 19.58 -36.20 -11.66
CA PHE A 87 20.23 -34.99 -11.15
C PHE A 87 19.96 -34.83 -9.65
N ASP A 88 21.03 -35.02 -8.89
CA ASP A 88 21.19 -34.63 -7.50
C ASP A 88 21.15 -33.08 -7.48
N SER A 89 19.95 -32.51 -7.50
CA SER A 89 19.73 -31.07 -7.45
C SER A 89 19.46 -30.69 -6.01
N GLU A 90 20.42 -29.96 -5.45
CA GLU A 90 20.28 -29.19 -4.23
C GLU A 90 18.92 -28.47 -4.24
N VAL A 91 18.29 -28.44 -3.07
CA VAL A 91 17.08 -27.69 -2.78
C VAL A 91 17.37 -26.23 -3.13
N ASP A 92 17.01 -25.80 -4.35
CA ASP A 92 16.85 -24.40 -4.63
C ASP A 92 15.67 -23.96 -3.76
N ASP A 93 15.97 -23.07 -2.80
CA ASP A 93 14.99 -22.19 -2.20
C ASP A 93 14.34 -21.44 -3.37
N ASP A 94 13.31 -22.01 -3.99
CA ASP A 94 12.36 -21.31 -4.85
C ASP A 94 11.64 -20.29 -3.95
N ASP A 95 12.35 -19.19 -3.70
CA ASP A 95 11.80 -17.87 -3.47
C ASP A 95 10.97 -17.58 -4.73
N GLU A 96 9.78 -18.18 -4.82
CA GLU A 96 8.74 -17.80 -5.77
C GLU A 96 8.54 -16.30 -5.55
N HIS A 97 9.20 -15.52 -6.38
CA HIS A 97 9.05 -14.08 -6.39
C HIS A 97 7.62 -13.80 -6.87
N LEU A 98 6.66 -13.81 -5.93
CA LEU A 98 5.28 -13.40 -6.16
C LEU A 98 5.32 -12.05 -6.86
N GLU A 99 4.87 -12.03 -8.12
CA GLU A 99 4.98 -10.80 -8.89
C GLU A 99 3.84 -9.88 -8.49
N GLU A 100 4.18 -8.82 -7.75
CA GLU A 100 3.23 -7.81 -7.31
C GLU A 100 2.85 -6.87 -8.47
N ILE A 101 1.59 -6.93 -8.90
CA ILE A 101 1.01 -6.01 -9.87
C ILE A 101 0.26 -4.91 -9.15
N TYR A 102 0.70 -3.67 -9.38
CA TYR A 102 0.01 -2.48 -8.89
C TYR A 102 -1.22 -2.18 -9.78
N LEU A 103 -2.41 -2.54 -9.32
CA LEU A 103 -3.66 -2.54 -10.09
C LEU A 103 -3.96 -1.25 -10.88
N PRO A 104 -3.62 -0.04 -10.41
CA PRO A 104 -3.86 1.17 -11.19
C PRO A 104 -3.04 1.32 -12.47
N THR A 105 -2.00 0.51 -12.71
CA THR A 105 -1.37 0.43 -14.05
C THR A 105 -2.24 -0.32 -15.07
N VAL A 106 -3.05 -1.26 -14.58
CA VAL A 106 -4.01 -2.03 -15.38
C VAL A 106 -5.27 -1.19 -15.60
N LEU A 107 -5.84 -0.67 -14.51
CA LEU A 107 -7.06 0.13 -14.52
C LEU A 107 -6.90 1.43 -13.72
N SER A 108 -6.62 2.52 -14.44
CA SER A 108 -6.24 3.81 -13.83
C SER A 108 -7.32 4.44 -12.95
N SER A 109 -8.61 4.16 -13.22
CA SER A 109 -9.74 4.65 -12.41
C SER A 109 -9.68 4.21 -10.95
N ILE A 110 -9.00 3.10 -10.65
CA ILE A 110 -8.77 2.65 -9.26
C ILE A 110 -7.98 3.70 -8.46
N SER A 111 -7.10 4.49 -9.10
CA SER A 111 -6.32 5.54 -8.42
C SER A 111 -7.18 6.60 -7.72
N GLU A 112 -8.44 6.79 -8.15
CA GLU A 112 -9.34 7.77 -7.54
C GLU A 112 -9.68 7.44 -6.08
N TYR A 113 -9.51 6.19 -5.67
CA TYR A 113 -9.80 5.70 -4.33
C TYR A 113 -8.65 5.87 -3.35
N LYS A 114 -7.45 6.25 -3.82
CA LYS A 114 -6.30 6.55 -2.94
C LYS A 114 -6.57 7.63 -1.90
N LYS A 115 -7.48 8.56 -2.20
CA LYS A 115 -7.94 9.59 -1.25
C LYS A 115 -8.66 9.03 -0.02
N TYR A 116 -8.96 7.74 -0.02
CA TYR A 116 -9.57 7.03 1.10
C TYR A 116 -8.57 6.13 1.85
N ILE A 117 -7.29 6.11 1.47
CA ILE A 117 -6.26 5.37 2.23
C ILE A 117 -6.23 5.91 3.67
N GLY A 118 -6.14 4.99 4.63
CA GLY A 118 -6.21 5.30 6.05
C GLY A 118 -7.62 5.57 6.58
N LYS A 119 -8.67 5.44 5.74
CA LYS A 119 -10.07 5.54 6.17
C LYS A 119 -10.71 4.17 6.31
N GLU A 120 -11.59 4.07 7.29
CA GLU A 120 -12.40 2.88 7.53
C GLU A 120 -13.37 2.67 6.36
N CYS A 121 -13.46 1.43 5.86
CA CYS A 121 -14.20 1.09 4.65
C CYS A 121 -15.24 -0.01 4.87
N VAL A 122 -15.00 -0.90 5.84
CA VAL A 122 -15.89 -2.00 6.21
C VAL A 122 -15.96 -2.08 7.72
N PHE A 123 -17.16 -2.21 8.26
CA PHE A 123 -17.37 -2.57 9.66
C PHE A 123 -18.03 -3.93 9.74
N LYS A 124 -17.47 -4.80 10.57
CA LYS A 124 -18.07 -6.08 10.93
C LYS A 124 -18.60 -5.96 12.35
N LEU A 125 -19.91 -6.12 12.51
CA LEU A 125 -20.60 -6.22 13.78
C LEU A 125 -20.81 -7.70 14.10
N SER A 126 -20.37 -8.12 15.27
CA SER A 126 -20.49 -9.51 15.71
C SER A 126 -21.17 -9.57 17.07
N LEU A 127 -22.16 -10.44 17.22
CA LEU A 127 -22.79 -10.74 18.50
C LEU A 127 -22.78 -12.25 18.74
N ARG A 128 -22.73 -12.65 20.01
CA ARG A 128 -22.74 -14.06 20.42
C ARG A 128 -24.04 -14.40 21.10
N SER A 129 -24.67 -15.51 20.67
CA SER A 129 -25.87 -16.07 21.28
C SER A 129 -25.68 -17.58 21.45
N GLY A 130 -25.38 -18.02 22.67
CA GLY A 130 -25.04 -19.41 22.92
C GLY A 130 -23.73 -19.81 22.24
N ASN A 131 -23.81 -20.82 21.35
CA ASN A 131 -22.67 -21.29 20.56
C ASN A 131 -22.58 -20.62 19.18
N ASP A 132 -23.59 -19.82 18.80
CA ASP A 132 -23.64 -19.18 17.50
C ASP A 132 -23.11 -17.75 17.57
N VAL A 133 -22.47 -17.32 16.50
CA VAL A 133 -22.08 -15.93 16.27
C VAL A 133 -22.95 -15.40 15.14
N LEU A 134 -23.54 -14.22 15.30
CA LEU A 134 -24.26 -13.53 14.22
C LEU A 134 -23.43 -12.34 13.77
N GLU A 135 -23.22 -12.22 12.46
CA GLU A 135 -22.32 -11.21 11.88
C GLU A 135 -23.05 -10.31 10.88
N HIS A 136 -22.92 -9.00 11.03
CA HIS A 136 -23.46 -8.03 10.10
C HIS A 136 -22.36 -7.12 9.55
N TYR A 137 -22.37 -6.91 8.25
CA TYR A 137 -21.35 -6.15 7.54
C TYR A 137 -21.93 -4.83 7.04
N LEU A 138 -21.27 -3.73 7.39
CA LEU A 138 -21.59 -2.39 6.94
C LEU A 138 -20.45 -1.91 6.05
N TYR A 139 -20.79 -1.57 4.81
CA TYR A 139 -19.83 -1.11 3.81
C TYR A 139 -20.02 0.37 3.56
N GLU A 140 -18.92 1.11 3.45
CA GLU A 140 -18.99 2.45 2.88
C GLU A 140 -19.43 2.35 1.40
N SER A 141 -20.21 3.33 0.93
CA SER A 141 -20.75 3.29 -0.44
C SER A 141 -19.65 3.22 -1.50
N TRP A 142 -18.57 3.98 -1.31
CA TRP A 142 -17.42 4.00 -2.21
C TRP A 142 -16.60 2.70 -2.17
N TRP A 143 -16.67 1.93 -1.09
CA TRP A 143 -15.92 0.67 -0.98
C TRP A 143 -16.44 -0.37 -1.96
N ASN A 144 -17.76 -0.46 -2.12
CA ASN A 144 -18.35 -1.40 -3.08
C ASN A 144 -17.95 -1.09 -4.53
N ASP A 145 -17.80 0.20 -4.87
CA ASP A 145 -17.33 0.61 -6.19
C ASP A 145 -15.84 0.32 -6.38
N PHE A 146 -15.03 0.52 -5.33
CA PHE A 146 -13.61 0.13 -5.33
C PHE A 146 -13.44 -1.39 -5.54
N VAL A 147 -14.17 -2.23 -4.80
CA VAL A 147 -14.09 -3.69 -4.90
C VAL A 147 -14.42 -4.17 -6.31
N LYS A 148 -15.48 -3.63 -6.94
CA LYS A 148 -15.83 -3.98 -8.32
C LYS A 148 -14.73 -3.63 -9.32
N LEU A 149 -14.12 -2.46 -9.18
CA LEU A 149 -13.02 -2.05 -10.06
C LEU A 149 -11.76 -2.90 -9.82
N ARG A 150 -11.51 -3.28 -8.56
CA ARG A 150 -10.44 -4.21 -8.20
C ARG A 150 -10.64 -5.56 -8.86
N GLU A 151 -11.83 -6.15 -8.74
CA GLU A 151 -12.19 -7.41 -9.42
C GLU A 151 -12.08 -7.29 -10.96
N GLU A 152 -12.52 -6.18 -11.55
CA GLU A 152 -12.36 -5.92 -12.99
C GLU A 152 -10.89 -5.85 -13.42
N ALA A 153 -10.03 -5.22 -12.61
CA ALA A 153 -8.60 -5.16 -12.91
C ALA A 153 -7.92 -6.51 -12.77
N ILE A 154 -8.30 -7.32 -11.78
CA ILE A 154 -7.82 -8.69 -11.60
C ILE A 154 -8.24 -9.55 -12.78
N GLY A 155 -9.52 -9.52 -13.17
CA GLY A 155 -9.99 -10.25 -14.35
C GLY A 155 -9.22 -9.87 -15.64
N LYS A 156 -8.83 -8.61 -15.81
CA LYS A 156 -7.97 -8.19 -16.94
C LYS A 156 -6.55 -8.72 -16.88
N ILE A 157 -6.01 -8.93 -15.67
CA ILE A 157 -4.70 -9.57 -15.48
C ILE A 157 -4.83 -11.04 -15.86
N GLU A 158 -5.82 -11.74 -15.32
CA GLU A 158 -6.05 -13.17 -15.57
C GLU A 158 -6.37 -13.48 -17.04
N GLU A 159 -7.06 -12.59 -17.76
CA GLU A 159 -7.40 -12.78 -19.18
C GLU A 159 -6.20 -12.68 -20.14
N ASP A 160 -5.18 -11.85 -19.83
CA ASP A 160 -4.06 -11.58 -20.75
C ASP A 160 -2.79 -11.20 -19.99
N GLU A 161 -2.40 -12.08 -19.08
CA GLU A 161 -1.31 -11.88 -18.12
C GLU A 161 -0.05 -11.37 -18.81
N TYR A 162 0.42 -12.08 -19.86
CA TYR A 162 1.62 -11.72 -20.58
C TYR A 162 1.64 -10.28 -21.11
N LYS A 163 0.54 -9.80 -21.72
CA LYS A 163 0.48 -8.42 -22.24
C LYS A 163 0.40 -7.40 -21.12
N ILE A 164 -0.30 -7.72 -20.03
CA ILE A 164 -0.34 -6.85 -18.86
C ILE A 164 1.05 -6.74 -18.24
N MET A 165 1.77 -7.84 -18.10
CA MET A 165 3.14 -7.86 -17.56
C MET A 165 4.11 -7.03 -18.39
N GLN A 166 4.08 -7.14 -19.72
CA GLN A 166 4.87 -6.25 -20.58
C GLN A 166 4.55 -4.77 -20.34
N LYS A 167 3.27 -4.41 -20.27
CA LYS A 167 2.84 -3.03 -20.03
C LYS A 167 3.24 -2.51 -18.65
N VAL A 168 3.19 -3.37 -17.63
CA VAL A 168 3.63 -3.07 -16.26
C VAL A 168 5.14 -2.83 -16.24
N GLU A 169 5.92 -3.69 -16.88
CA GLU A 169 7.38 -3.55 -16.96
C GLU A 169 7.79 -2.28 -17.72
N GLU A 170 7.15 -1.98 -18.84
CA GLU A 170 7.35 -0.72 -19.58
C GLU A 170 7.04 0.50 -18.72
N SER A 171 5.95 0.46 -17.96
CA SER A 171 5.55 1.53 -17.05
C SER A 171 6.57 1.69 -15.91
N ARG A 172 7.09 0.59 -15.35
CA ARG A 172 8.16 0.59 -14.34
C ARG A 172 9.43 1.22 -14.88
N LYS A 173 9.89 0.81 -16.08
CA LYS A 173 11.07 1.37 -16.75
C LYS A 173 10.93 2.87 -16.98
N LYS A 174 9.79 3.32 -17.50
CA LYS A 174 9.52 4.75 -17.72
C LYS A 174 9.54 5.56 -16.42
N LEU A 175 8.92 5.06 -15.36
CA LEU A 175 8.93 5.73 -14.06
C LEU A 175 10.34 5.84 -13.48
N GLU A 176 11.16 4.79 -13.64
CA GLU A 176 12.54 4.80 -13.20
C GLU A 176 13.39 5.80 -13.99
N GLU A 177 13.19 5.89 -15.30
CA GLU A 177 13.83 6.89 -16.15
C GLU A 177 13.46 8.32 -15.75
N GLU A 178 12.17 8.59 -15.50
CA GLU A 178 11.70 9.89 -15.01
C GLU A 178 12.31 10.23 -13.65
N ARG A 179 12.41 9.26 -12.73
CA ARG A 179 13.07 9.43 -11.43
C ARG A 179 14.55 9.75 -11.62
N ARG A 180 15.27 8.98 -12.43
CA ARG A 180 16.70 9.22 -12.73
C ARG A 180 16.93 10.59 -13.37
N ALA A 181 16.02 11.04 -14.24
CA ALA A 181 16.07 12.37 -14.85
C ALA A 181 15.89 13.49 -13.83
N LYS A 182 14.86 13.39 -12.96
CA LYS A 182 14.63 14.33 -11.84
C LYS A 182 15.81 14.38 -10.89
N GLU A 183 16.34 13.22 -10.50
CA GLU A 183 17.52 13.14 -9.64
C GLU A 183 18.72 13.86 -10.27
N LYS A 184 18.98 13.64 -11.56
CA LYS A 184 20.06 14.31 -12.29
C LYS A 184 19.85 15.82 -12.35
N GLU A 185 18.61 16.29 -12.51
CA GLU A 185 18.27 17.70 -12.47
C GLU A 185 18.55 18.31 -11.09
N LEU A 186 18.07 17.66 -10.01
CA LEU A 186 18.27 18.09 -8.63
C LEU A 186 19.74 18.14 -8.24
N ILE A 187 20.51 17.11 -8.59
CA ILE A 187 21.97 17.10 -8.40
C ILE A 187 22.63 18.22 -9.21
N GLY A 188 22.12 18.52 -10.40
CA GLY A 188 22.56 19.66 -11.20
C GLY A 188 22.32 21.01 -10.49
N LYS A 189 21.15 21.20 -9.88
CA LYS A 189 20.84 22.39 -9.07
C LYS A 189 21.74 22.47 -7.83
N LEU A 190 21.93 21.36 -7.12
CA LEU A 190 22.83 21.26 -5.98
C LEU A 190 24.27 21.65 -6.35
N LYS A 191 24.80 21.14 -7.46
CA LYS A 191 26.15 21.48 -7.96
C LYS A 191 26.30 22.96 -8.30
N LYS A 192 25.23 23.64 -8.72
CA LYS A 192 25.25 25.10 -8.99
C LYS A 192 25.39 25.93 -7.71
N LEU A 193 25.08 25.40 -6.53
CA LEU A 193 25.30 26.09 -5.25
C LEU A 193 26.79 26.38 -4.96
N ILE A 194 27.72 25.76 -5.69
CA ILE A 194 29.14 26.14 -5.63
C ILE A 194 29.40 27.59 -6.06
N ASN A 195 28.48 28.20 -6.81
CA ASN A 195 28.59 29.60 -7.23
C ASN A 195 27.92 30.57 -6.24
N ASP A 196 27.23 30.04 -5.23
CA ASP A 196 26.56 30.82 -4.21
C ASP A 196 27.53 31.16 -3.08
N LYS A 197 27.77 32.45 -2.88
CA LYS A 197 28.76 32.93 -1.91
C LYS A 197 28.40 32.58 -0.47
N ASP A 198 27.11 32.58 -0.14
CA ASP A 198 26.65 32.30 1.22
C ASP A 198 26.74 30.80 1.50
N PHE A 199 26.43 29.99 0.49
CA PHE A 199 26.54 28.53 0.59
C PHE A 199 27.99 28.06 0.77
N VAL A 200 28.92 28.62 0.01
CA VAL A 200 30.33 28.19 -0.02
C VAL A 200 31.08 28.54 1.27
N ARG A 201 30.58 29.51 2.02
CA ARG A 201 31.14 29.94 3.32
C ARG A 201 30.71 29.05 4.49
N LEU A 202 29.75 28.15 4.28
CA LEU A 202 29.24 27.30 5.35
C LEU A 202 30.35 26.37 5.88
N PRO A 203 30.54 26.30 7.21
CA PRO A 203 31.70 25.64 7.80
C PRO A 203 31.60 24.11 7.78
N THR A 204 30.38 23.57 7.90
CA THR A 204 30.12 22.14 8.07
C THR A 204 29.20 21.60 6.99
N GLN A 205 29.32 20.30 6.69
CA GLN A 205 28.39 19.62 5.78
C GLN A 205 26.95 19.63 6.29
N VAL A 206 26.76 19.64 7.61
CA VAL A 206 25.42 19.76 8.23
C VAL A 206 24.78 21.11 7.87
N ALA A 207 25.53 22.21 8.00
CA ALA A 207 25.05 23.52 7.60
C ALA A 207 24.79 23.62 6.09
N MET A 208 25.66 22.99 5.28
CA MET A 208 25.47 22.90 3.82
C MET A 208 24.21 22.12 3.44
N LYS A 209 23.93 20.99 4.10
CA LYS A 209 22.69 20.22 3.90
C LYS A 209 21.45 21.06 4.21
N ALA A 210 21.43 21.69 5.38
CA ALA A 210 20.31 22.54 5.80
C ALA A 210 20.09 23.70 4.82
N SER A 211 21.16 24.39 4.40
CA SER A 211 21.06 25.48 3.44
C SER A 211 20.68 25.02 2.02
N ALA A 212 21.10 23.82 1.61
CA ALA A 212 20.69 23.26 0.33
C ALA A 212 19.19 22.93 0.31
N LEU A 213 18.66 22.35 1.38
CA LEU A 213 17.23 22.07 1.54
C LEU A 213 16.39 23.35 1.64
N ASP A 214 16.91 24.40 2.28
CA ASP A 214 16.23 25.70 2.34
C ASP A 214 16.13 26.36 0.96
N LYS A 215 17.19 26.24 0.14
CA LYS A 215 17.26 26.84 -1.21
C LYS A 215 16.60 25.99 -2.29
N ILE A 216 16.57 24.67 -2.12
CA ILE A 216 16.01 23.68 -3.05
C ILE A 216 15.28 22.64 -2.20
N PRO A 217 14.03 22.92 -1.77
CA PRO A 217 13.25 22.01 -0.93
C PRO A 217 13.05 20.63 -1.55
N GLU A 218 13.02 20.56 -2.89
CA GLU A 218 12.85 19.31 -3.64
C GLU A 218 14.02 18.33 -3.47
N LEU A 219 15.16 18.76 -2.90
CA LEU A 219 16.24 17.84 -2.52
C LEU A 219 15.82 16.86 -1.41
N ALA A 220 14.73 17.14 -0.67
CA ALA A 220 14.16 16.20 0.28
C ALA A 220 13.63 14.91 -0.37
N GLU A 221 13.35 14.93 -1.67
CA GLU A 221 12.89 13.77 -2.44
C GLU A 221 14.04 12.84 -2.85
N LEU A 222 15.30 13.26 -2.70
CA LEU A 222 16.46 12.42 -3.00
C LEU A 222 16.70 11.39 -1.89
N ASP A 223 17.22 10.24 -2.28
CA ASP A 223 17.77 9.28 -1.33
C ASP A 223 18.80 9.95 -0.39
N HIS A 224 18.66 9.71 0.91
CA HIS A 224 19.45 10.41 1.93
C HIS A 224 20.95 10.10 1.82
N ALA A 225 21.33 8.86 1.48
CA ALA A 225 22.72 8.50 1.29
C ALA A 225 23.32 9.22 0.08
N LYS A 226 22.57 9.28 -1.02
CA LYS A 226 22.95 9.99 -2.26
C LYS A 226 23.05 11.51 -2.06
N PHE A 227 22.11 12.11 -1.36
CA PHE A 227 22.19 13.55 -1.03
C PHE A 227 23.42 13.85 -0.16
N THR A 228 23.71 12.97 0.81
CA THR A 228 24.88 13.10 1.68
C THR A 228 26.20 13.02 0.91
N SER A 229 26.33 12.05 0.01
CA SER A 229 27.55 11.86 -0.79
C SER A 229 27.79 13.05 -1.74
N GLU A 230 26.74 13.57 -2.38
CA GLU A 230 26.84 14.74 -3.26
C GLU A 230 27.24 16.02 -2.50
N ILE A 231 26.72 16.25 -1.28
CA ILE A 231 27.18 17.35 -0.42
C ILE A 231 28.65 17.19 -0.03
N GLN A 232 29.08 15.97 0.27
CA GLN A 232 30.47 15.68 0.61
C GLN A 232 31.40 15.97 -0.56
N GLU A 233 31.05 15.53 -1.77
CA GLU A 233 31.78 15.87 -2.99
C GLU A 233 31.83 17.37 -3.22
N LEU A 234 30.70 18.06 -3.07
CA LEU A 234 30.60 19.50 -3.28
C LEU A 234 31.50 20.26 -2.30
N ASN A 235 31.50 19.86 -1.02
CA ASN A 235 32.39 20.41 -0.02
C ASN A 235 33.88 20.17 -0.36
N GLY A 236 34.22 18.96 -0.82
CA GLY A 236 35.56 18.65 -1.31
C GLY A 236 36.00 19.58 -2.45
N ARG A 237 35.12 19.83 -3.42
CA ARG A 237 35.38 20.76 -4.53
C ARG A 237 35.54 22.21 -4.06
N ILE A 238 34.73 22.65 -3.08
CA ILE A 238 34.84 23.98 -2.46
C ILE A 238 36.20 24.17 -1.79
N ILE A 239 36.65 23.16 -1.03
CA ILE A 239 37.96 23.17 -0.36
C ILE A 239 39.09 23.18 -1.39
N ALA A 240 39.02 22.31 -2.40
CA ALA A 240 40.05 22.21 -3.45
C ALA A 240 40.19 23.50 -4.27
N LYS A 241 39.08 24.20 -4.56
CA LYS A 241 39.08 25.49 -5.26
C LYS A 241 39.48 26.68 -4.37
N GLY A 242 39.71 26.45 -3.07
CA GLY A 242 40.15 27.48 -2.13
C GLY A 242 39.08 28.53 -1.80
N TYR A 243 37.80 28.26 -2.09
CA TYR A 243 36.74 29.27 -1.91
C TYR A 243 36.49 29.63 -0.43
N ARG A 244 36.95 28.81 0.52
CA ARG A 244 36.87 29.10 1.97
C ARG A 244 37.96 30.07 2.48
N ARG A 245 38.94 30.45 1.65
CA ARG A 245 40.11 31.28 2.08
C ARG A 245 39.93 32.79 1.85
N ARG A 246 38.71 33.31 1.72
CA ARG A 246 38.43 34.76 1.58
C ARG A 246 37.25 35.23 2.40
#